data_AF-A0A0F8X639-F1
#
_entry.id   AF-A0A0F8X639-F1
#
_cell.length_a   1.000
_cell.length_b   1.000
_cell.length_c   1.000
_cell.angle_alpha   90.00
_cell.angle_beta   90.00
_cell.angle_gamma   90.00
#
_symmetry.space_group_name_H-M   'P 1'
#
loop_
_entity.id
_entity.type
_entity.pdbx_description
1 polymer ?
#
loop_
_entity_poly.entity_id
_entity_poly.type
_entity_poly.pdbx_seq_one_letter_code
_entity_poly.pdbx_strand_id
1 'polypeptide(L)'
;MFSTAKGAIKFSLIVIITLVALKLVAAVITGGISIIAQVVDSLLDVIAISVTLFAVKAAAKPADKEHPFGHGKVENIAGVGQAALIFTAGGLIIFTAVRRIITGATLELTEVGIGVMAASIVASIFLSRRLYRVARATDSIALEANARNIATDV
;
A
#
# COMPACT_ATOMS: atom_id res chain seq x y z
N MET A 1 21.62 -7.60 -4.08
CA MET A 1 21.10 -6.90 -2.87
C MET A 1 19.57 -6.72 -2.82
N PHE A 2 18.81 -6.80 -3.93
CA PHE A 2 17.33 -6.67 -3.95
C PHE A 2 16.56 -7.98 -4.16
N SER A 3 17.16 -9.13 -3.83
CA SER A 3 16.61 -10.46 -4.15
C SER A 3 16.04 -11.22 -2.94
N THR A 4 16.08 -10.62 -1.75
CA THR A 4 15.54 -11.20 -0.51
C THR A 4 14.25 -10.46 -0.12
N ALA A 5 13.27 -11.19 0.42
CA ALA A 5 11.96 -10.65 0.85
C ALA A 5 12.11 -9.37 1.69
N LYS A 6 13.00 -9.38 2.68
CA LYS A 6 13.29 -8.22 3.55
C LYS A 6 13.83 -7.01 2.78
N GLY A 7 14.68 -7.22 1.77
CA GLY A 7 15.27 -6.13 0.98
C GLY A 7 14.24 -5.47 0.05
N ALA A 8 13.35 -6.27 -0.53
CA ALA A 8 12.26 -5.78 -1.36
C ALA A 8 11.21 -5.00 -0.56
N ILE A 9 10.84 -5.48 0.64
CA ILE A 9 9.88 -4.79 1.51
C ILE A 9 10.44 -3.45 1.99
N LYS A 10 11.74 -3.39 2.34
CA LYS A 10 12.39 -2.11 2.68
C LYS A 10 12.39 -1.13 1.50
N PHE A 11 12.70 -1.62 0.30
CA PHE A 11 12.67 -0.80 -0.90
C PHE A 11 11.27 -0.26 -1.19
N SER A 12 10.23 -1.09 -1.10
CA SER A 12 8.85 -0.62 -1.29
C SER A 12 8.45 0.39 -0.22
N LEU A 13 8.88 0.23 1.03
CA LEU A 13 8.60 1.17 2.11
C LEU A 13 9.18 2.56 1.80
N ILE A 14 10.40 2.63 1.26
CA ILE A 14 11.02 3.89 0.80
C ILE A 14 10.23 4.51 -0.37
N VAL A 15 9.81 3.70 -1.34
CA VAL A 15 9.08 4.19 -2.52
C VAL A 15 7.69 4.71 -2.13
N ILE A 16 6.95 3.99 -1.28
CA ILE A 16 5.62 4.41 -0.83
C ILE A 16 5.72 5.68 0.01
N ILE A 17 6.69 5.78 0.92
CA ILE A 17 6.92 7.03 1.68
C ILE A 17 7.22 8.19 0.73
N THR A 18 8.05 7.98 -0.29
CA THR A 18 8.33 8.99 -1.32
C THR A 18 7.06 9.40 -2.06
N LEU A 19 6.21 8.44 -2.43
CA LEU A 19 4.94 8.70 -3.10
C LEU A 19 3.97 9.48 -2.21
N VAL A 20 3.84 9.10 -0.93
CA VAL A 20 3.05 9.83 0.06
C VAL A 20 3.55 11.27 0.17
N ALA A 21 4.85 11.50 0.26
CA ALA A 21 5.42 12.84 0.33
C ALA A 21 5.09 13.69 -0.91
N LEU A 22 5.23 13.11 -2.10
CA LEU A 22 4.89 13.79 -3.36
C LEU A 22 3.39 14.14 -3.44
N LYS A 23 2.51 13.19 -3.12
CA LYS A 23 1.05 13.42 -3.09
C LYS A 23 0.67 14.47 -2.04
N LEU A 24 1.36 14.49 -0.90
CA LEU A 24 1.11 15.45 0.18
C LEU A 24 1.51 16.86 -0.24
N VAL A 25 2.66 17.03 -0.91
CA VAL A 25 3.05 18.32 -1.52
C VAL A 25 2.00 18.77 -2.53
N ALA A 26 1.54 17.89 -3.42
CA ALA A 26 0.46 18.23 -4.35
C ALA A 26 -0.87 18.58 -3.66
N ALA A 27 -1.22 17.87 -2.59
CA ALA A 27 -2.41 18.14 -1.80
C ALA A 27 -2.37 19.53 -1.17
N VAL A 28 -1.22 19.94 -0.62
CA VAL A 28 -1.03 21.27 -0.04
C VAL A 28 -1.10 22.37 -1.11
N ILE A 29 -0.51 22.13 -2.29
CA ILE A 29 -0.51 23.12 -3.39
C ILE A 29 -1.90 23.29 -4.01
N THR A 30 -2.64 22.19 -4.20
CA THR A 30 -3.94 22.21 -4.87
C THR A 30 -5.10 22.50 -3.92
N GLY A 31 -4.94 22.25 -2.62
CA GLY A 31 -6.04 22.35 -1.64
C GLY A 31 -7.18 21.33 -1.85
N GLY A 32 -7.05 20.46 -2.86
CA GLY A 32 -8.12 19.60 -3.32
C GLY A 32 -8.38 18.45 -2.34
N ILE A 33 -9.61 18.38 -1.83
CA ILE A 33 -10.06 17.29 -0.94
C ILE A 33 -9.86 15.91 -1.61
N SER A 34 -9.89 15.84 -2.95
CA SER A 34 -9.63 14.60 -3.69
C SER A 34 -8.19 14.09 -3.56
N ILE A 35 -7.20 14.99 -3.60
CA ILE A 35 -5.79 14.59 -3.45
C ILE A 35 -5.51 14.23 -1.99
N ILE A 36 -6.13 14.93 -1.03
CA ILE A 36 -6.03 14.58 0.40
C ILE A 36 -6.54 13.15 0.66
N ALA A 37 -7.66 12.76 0.05
CA ALA A 37 -8.17 11.39 0.17
C ALA A 37 -7.16 10.35 -0.33
N GLN A 38 -6.47 10.62 -1.45
CA GLN A 38 -5.42 9.75 -1.97
C GLN A 38 -4.15 9.73 -1.11
N VAL A 39 -3.84 10.82 -0.40
CA VAL A 39 -2.75 10.83 0.60
C VAL A 39 -3.08 9.90 1.76
N VAL A 40 -4.32 9.97 2.28
CA VAL A 40 -4.79 9.10 3.37
C VAL A 40 -4.73 7.63 2.96
N ASP A 41 -5.15 7.32 1.74
CA ASP A 41 -5.09 5.98 1.18
C ASP A 41 -3.65 5.44 1.11
N SER A 42 -2.73 6.22 0.56
CA SER A 42 -1.31 5.85 0.53
C SER A 42 -0.64 5.79 1.91
N LEU A 43 -1.19 6.44 2.94
CA LEU A 43 -0.74 6.24 4.33
C LEU A 43 -1.17 4.87 4.87
N LEU A 44 -2.36 4.38 4.51
CA LEU A 44 -2.79 3.03 4.86
C LEU A 44 -1.89 1.98 4.22
N ASP A 45 -1.39 2.21 2.99
CA ASP A 45 -0.40 1.34 2.35
C ASP A 45 0.90 1.25 3.15
N VAL A 46 1.38 2.37 3.72
CA VAL A 46 2.57 2.37 4.59
C VAL A 46 2.35 1.48 5.81
N ILE A 47 1.17 1.56 6.43
CA ILE A 47 0.81 0.70 7.57
C ILE A 47 0.76 -0.76 7.13
N ALA A 48 0.10 -1.05 6.02
CA ALA A 48 -0.02 -2.40 5.48
C ALA A 48 1.35 -3.02 5.19
N ILE A 49 2.26 -2.29 4.54
CA ILE A 49 3.60 -2.79 4.21
C ILE A 49 4.49 -2.95 5.44
N SER A 50 4.28 -2.12 6.47
CA SER A 50 4.96 -2.24 7.76
C SER A 50 4.53 -3.50 8.50
N VAL A 51 3.23 -3.82 8.47
CA VAL A 51 2.69 -5.08 9.00
C VAL A 51 3.26 -6.27 8.22
N THR A 52 3.32 -6.21 6.88
CA THR A 52 3.97 -7.26 6.07
C THR A 52 5.43 -7.44 6.46
N LEU A 53 6.19 -6.35 6.66
CA LEU A 53 7.59 -6.42 7.06
C LEU A 53 7.76 -7.12 8.42
N PHE A 54 6.91 -6.79 9.38
CA PHE A 54 6.91 -7.42 10.69
C PHE A 54 6.57 -8.92 10.58
N ALA A 55 5.53 -9.25 9.83
CA ALA A 55 5.07 -10.62 9.65
C ALA A 55 6.11 -11.51 8.97
N VAL A 56 6.74 -11.05 7.88
CA VAL A 56 7.82 -11.77 7.19
C VAL A 56 9.04 -11.93 8.10
N LYS A 57 9.34 -10.93 8.95
CA LYS A 57 10.43 -11.04 9.92
C LYS A 57 10.12 -12.06 11.02
N ALA A 58 8.89 -12.10 11.50
CA ALA A 58 8.43 -13.06 12.50
C ALA A 58 8.35 -14.48 11.93
N ALA A 59 7.86 -14.64 10.70
CA ALA A 59 7.76 -15.93 10.02
C ALA A 59 9.13 -16.55 9.73
N ALA A 60 10.16 -15.72 9.50
CA ALA A 60 11.54 -16.17 9.32
C ALA A 60 12.25 -16.61 10.62
N LYS A 61 11.58 -16.58 11.77
CA LYS A 61 12.14 -17.04 13.05
C LYS A 61 12.14 -18.58 13.09
N PRO A 62 13.27 -19.24 13.45
CA PRO A 62 13.34 -20.69 13.55
C PRO A 62 12.38 -21.22 14.63
N ALA A 63 12.09 -22.52 14.59
CA ALA A 63 11.25 -23.17 15.59
C ALA A 63 11.83 -22.99 17.00
N ASP A 64 10.94 -22.70 17.96
CA ASP A 64 11.28 -22.58 19.37
C ASP A 64 10.40 -23.53 20.20
N LYS A 65 10.61 -23.53 21.52
CA LYS A 65 9.90 -24.42 22.44
C LYS A 65 8.38 -24.15 22.47
N GLU A 66 7.98 -22.92 22.22
CA GLU A 66 6.56 -22.53 22.18
C GLU A 66 5.94 -22.87 20.82
N HIS A 67 6.71 -22.82 19.73
CA HIS A 67 6.27 -23.11 18.36
C HIS A 67 7.16 -24.17 17.70
N PRO A 68 6.96 -25.46 18.00
CA PRO A 68 7.78 -26.57 17.49
C PRO A 68 7.66 -26.77 15.97
N PHE A 69 6.58 -26.28 15.35
CA PHE A 69 6.37 -26.30 13.89
C PHE A 69 6.89 -25.03 13.18
N GLY A 70 7.54 -24.10 13.91
CA GLY A 70 8.04 -22.84 13.37
C GLY A 70 6.98 -21.74 13.25
N HIS A 71 7.43 -20.56 12.83
CA HIS A 71 6.61 -19.33 12.79
C HIS A 71 6.01 -19.01 11.41
N GLY A 72 6.16 -19.89 10.42
CA GLY A 72 5.75 -19.63 9.04
C GLY A 72 4.28 -19.23 8.87
N LYS A 73 3.38 -19.73 9.73
CA LYS A 73 1.95 -19.38 9.70
C LYS A 73 1.64 -17.91 10.02
N VAL A 74 2.57 -17.19 10.66
CA VAL A 74 2.40 -15.77 11.00
C VAL A 74 2.21 -14.92 9.74
N GLU A 75 2.85 -15.28 8.64
CA GLU A 75 2.71 -14.57 7.37
C GLU A 75 1.31 -14.72 6.77
N ASN A 76 0.72 -15.91 6.87
CA ASN A 76 -0.65 -16.15 6.41
C ASN A 76 -1.67 -15.33 7.22
N ILE A 77 -1.48 -15.27 8.55
CA ILE A 77 -2.32 -14.45 9.44
C ILE A 77 -2.21 -12.97 9.06
N ALA A 78 -0.99 -12.49 8.77
CA ALA A 78 -0.80 -11.12 8.31
C ALA A 78 -1.45 -10.85 6.95
N GLY A 79 -1.41 -11.81 6.03
CA GLY A 79 -2.12 -11.72 4.74
C GLY A 79 -3.64 -11.58 4.91
N VAL A 80 -4.23 -12.35 5.82
CA VAL A 80 -5.66 -12.21 6.18
C VAL A 80 -5.95 -10.85 6.83
N GLY A 81 -5.08 -10.39 7.72
CA GLY A 81 -5.19 -9.06 8.33
C GLY A 81 -5.14 -7.93 7.30
N GLN A 82 -4.27 -8.04 6.30
CA GLN A 82 -4.22 -7.10 5.18
C GLN A 82 -5.48 -7.15 4.33
N ALA A 83 -5.99 -8.34 3.99
CA ALA A 83 -7.23 -8.47 3.25
C ALA A 83 -8.40 -7.77 3.97
N ALA A 84 -8.49 -7.91 5.31
CA ALA A 84 -9.49 -7.22 6.12
C ALA A 84 -9.32 -5.69 6.11
N LEU A 85 -8.08 -5.19 6.18
CA LEU A 85 -7.79 -3.75 6.08
C LEU A 85 -8.19 -3.20 4.70
N ILE A 86 -7.81 -3.87 3.62
CA ILE A 86 -8.15 -3.49 2.25
C ILE A 86 -9.67 -3.48 2.06
N PHE A 87 -10.38 -4.51 2.54
CA PHE A 87 -11.83 -4.58 2.46
C PHE A 87 -12.51 -3.42 3.21
N THR A 88 -12.00 -3.08 4.39
CA THR A 88 -12.51 -1.95 5.19
C THR A 88 -12.25 -0.61 4.49
N ALA A 89 -11.04 -0.41 3.98
CA ALA A 89 -10.66 0.79 3.24
C ALA A 89 -11.53 0.98 1.98
N GLY A 90 -11.72 -0.09 1.20
CA GLY A 90 -12.60 -0.09 0.03
C GLY A 90 -14.05 0.27 0.38
N GLY A 91 -14.58 -0.25 1.50
CA GLY A 91 -15.90 0.13 2.01
C GLY A 91 -16.01 1.62 2.36
N LEU A 92 -14.98 2.19 2.99
CA LEU A 92 -14.91 3.63 3.30
C LEU A 92 -14.82 4.48 2.04
N ILE A 93 -14.06 4.05 1.04
CA ILE A 93 -13.97 4.73 -0.26
C ILE A 93 -15.35 4.75 -0.95
N ILE A 94 -16.05 3.61 -0.99
CA ILE A 94 -17.40 3.54 -1.56
C ILE A 94 -18.35 4.47 -0.81
N PHE A 95 -18.35 4.44 0.52
CA PHE A 95 -19.20 5.30 1.34
C PHE A 95 -18.93 6.79 1.08
N THR A 96 -17.67 7.20 1.06
CA THR A 96 -17.28 8.59 0.80
C THR A 96 -17.58 9.02 -0.63
N ALA A 97 -17.43 8.13 -1.61
CA ALA A 97 -17.80 8.37 -3.01
C ALA A 97 -19.31 8.60 -3.17
N VAL A 98 -20.15 7.71 -2.62
CA VAL A 98 -21.62 7.86 -2.66
C VAL A 98 -22.04 9.16 -1.99
N ARG A 99 -21.47 9.46 -0.81
CA ARG A 99 -21.76 10.72 -0.11
C ARG A 99 -21.41 11.93 -0.97
N ARG A 100 -20.25 11.92 -1.63
CA ARG A 100 -19.80 13.02 -2.52
C ARG A 100 -20.70 13.21 -3.74
N ILE A 101 -21.20 12.12 -4.32
CA ILE A 101 -22.15 12.18 -5.44
C ILE A 101 -23.44 12.88 -5.00
N ILE A 102 -23.95 12.53 -3.81
CA ILE A 102 -25.19 13.10 -3.28
C ILE A 102 -25.01 14.57 -2.87
N THR A 103 -23.89 14.93 -2.24
CA THR A 103 -23.66 16.31 -1.75
C THR A 103 -23.22 17.29 -2.82
N GLY A 104 -22.93 16.84 -4.05
CA GLY A 104 -22.43 17.68 -5.13
C GLY A 104 -21.04 18.26 -4.82
N ALA A 105 -20.01 17.42 -4.93
CA ALA A 105 -18.63 17.87 -4.74
C ALA A 105 -18.11 18.63 -5.99
N THR A 106 -17.51 19.80 -5.77
CA THR A 106 -16.75 20.53 -6.80
C THR A 106 -15.38 19.87 -6.97
N LEU A 107 -15.01 19.54 -8.21
CA LEU A 107 -13.66 19.11 -8.54
C LEU A 107 -12.78 20.36 -8.72
N GLU A 108 -12.05 20.71 -7.66
CA GLU A 108 -10.95 21.66 -7.78
C GLU A 108 -9.70 20.89 -8.20
N LEU A 109 -9.46 20.85 -9.52
CA LEU A 109 -8.26 20.27 -10.13
C LEU A 109 -7.42 21.39 -10.74
N THR A 110 -6.37 21.81 -10.05
CA THR A 110 -5.35 22.69 -10.63
C THR A 110 -4.49 21.88 -11.62
N GLU A 111 -4.01 22.51 -12.70
CA GLU A 111 -3.09 21.87 -13.69
C GLU A 111 -1.89 21.17 -13.03
N VAL A 112 -1.37 21.76 -11.94
CA VAL A 112 -0.30 21.20 -11.11
C VAL A 112 -0.70 19.86 -10.48
N GLY A 113 -1.94 19.72 -10.02
CA GLY A 113 -2.46 18.48 -9.44
C GLY A 113 -2.50 17.33 -10.45
N ILE A 114 -2.87 17.62 -11.70
CA ILE A 114 -2.89 16.64 -12.79
C ILE A 114 -1.48 16.12 -13.06
N GLY A 115 -0.49 17.01 -13.13
CA GLY A 115 0.91 16.63 -13.36
C GLY A 115 1.46 15.71 -12.28
N VAL A 116 1.22 16.03 -10.99
CA VAL A 116 1.71 15.19 -9.89
C VAL A 116 0.97 13.84 -9.83
N MET A 117 -0.32 13.82 -10.17
CA MET A 117 -1.08 12.58 -10.26
C MET A 117 -0.57 11.66 -11.36
N ALA A 118 -0.29 12.20 -12.55
CA ALA A 118 0.31 11.44 -13.64
C ALA A 118 1.66 10.83 -13.24
N ALA A 119 2.53 11.61 -12.58
CA ALA A 119 3.81 11.10 -12.07
C ALA A 119 3.62 10.00 -11.02
N SER A 120 2.63 10.17 -10.12
CA SER A 120 2.31 9.20 -9.06
C SER A 120 1.80 7.89 -9.64
N ILE A 121 0.98 7.93 -10.69
CA ILE A 121 0.50 6.75 -11.42
C ILE A 121 1.68 5.96 -11.99
N VAL A 122 2.60 6.61 -12.70
CA VAL A 122 3.78 5.94 -13.30
C VAL A 122 4.63 5.26 -12.24
N ALA A 123 4.89 5.94 -11.12
CA ALA A 123 5.64 5.39 -10.01
C ALA A 123 4.92 4.21 -9.34
N SER A 124 3.60 4.29 -9.17
CA SER A 124 2.77 3.23 -8.56
C SER A 124 2.73 1.98 -9.45
N ILE A 125 2.63 2.14 -10.77
CA ILE A 125 2.74 1.03 -11.74
C ILE A 125 4.10 0.32 -11.60
N PHE A 126 5.19 1.09 -11.57
CA PHE A 126 6.54 0.52 -11.47
C PHE A 126 6.72 -0.24 -10.14
N LEU A 127 6.24 0.36 -9.05
CA LEU A 127 6.28 -0.23 -7.71
C LEU A 127 5.46 -1.51 -7.63
N SER A 128 4.20 -1.50 -8.07
CA SER A 128 3.31 -2.65 -8.07
C SER A 128 3.92 -3.82 -8.85
N ARG A 129 4.44 -3.58 -10.06
CA ARG A 129 5.10 -4.62 -10.88
C ARG A 129 6.31 -5.20 -10.17
N ARG A 130 7.10 -4.37 -9.48
CA ARG A 130 8.28 -4.84 -8.73
C ARG A 130 7.87 -5.67 -7.52
N LEU A 131 6.89 -5.22 -6.74
CA LEU A 131 6.35 -5.93 -5.59
C LEU A 131 5.76 -7.28 -6.00
N TYR A 132 4.99 -7.32 -7.08
CA TYR A 132 4.38 -8.55 -7.58
C TYR A 132 5.43 -9.58 -7.99
N ARG A 133 6.51 -9.14 -8.67
CA ARG A 133 7.62 -10.02 -9.05
C ARG A 133 8.34 -10.59 -7.84
N VAL A 134 8.56 -9.78 -6.80
CA VAL A 134 9.20 -10.26 -5.56
C VAL A 134 8.26 -11.20 -4.82
N ALA A 135 6.98 -10.85 -4.68
CA ALA A 135 5.99 -11.66 -3.99
C ALA A 135 5.94 -13.09 -4.56
N ARG A 136 5.95 -13.21 -5.89
CA ARG A 136 6.03 -14.49 -6.62
C ARG A 136 7.34 -15.23 -6.41
N ALA A 137 8.45 -14.52 -6.28
CA ALA A 137 9.77 -15.13 -6.05
C ALA A 137 9.97 -15.60 -4.60
N THR A 138 9.24 -15.01 -3.65
CA THR A 138 9.34 -15.33 -2.22
C THR A 138 8.12 -16.06 -1.67
N ASP A 139 7.17 -16.43 -2.55
CA ASP A 139 5.88 -17.07 -2.22
C ASP A 139 5.12 -16.38 -1.07
N SER A 140 5.16 -15.05 -1.06
CA SER A 140 4.64 -14.22 0.04
C SER A 140 3.25 -13.70 -0.26
N ILE A 141 2.24 -14.27 0.39
CA ILE A 141 0.83 -13.89 0.25
C ILE A 141 0.60 -12.44 0.68
N ALA A 142 1.22 -12.03 1.79
CA ALA A 142 1.12 -10.66 2.31
C ALA A 142 1.70 -9.63 1.34
N LEU A 143 2.83 -9.95 0.71
CA LEU A 143 3.44 -9.06 -0.28
C LEU A 143 2.65 -9.01 -1.58
N GLU A 144 2.04 -10.13 -2.00
CA GLU A 144 1.17 -10.18 -3.17
C GLU A 144 -0.10 -9.35 -2.96
N ALA A 145 -0.74 -9.46 -1.80
CA ALA A 145 -1.93 -8.68 -1.46
C ALA A 145 -1.65 -7.18 -1.57
N ASN A 146 -0.50 -6.72 -1.04
CA ASN A 146 -0.11 -5.32 -1.13
C ASN A 146 0.24 -4.89 -2.57
N ALA A 147 0.93 -5.74 -3.33
CA ALA A 147 1.21 -5.46 -4.75
C ALA A 147 -0.06 -5.23 -5.57
N ARG A 148 -1.13 -5.99 -5.26
CA ARG A 148 -2.45 -5.84 -5.89
C ARG A 148 -3.19 -4.61 -5.39
N ASN A 149 -3.05 -4.22 -4.12
CA ASN A 149 -3.63 -2.98 -3.61
C ASN A 149 -3.09 -1.77 -4.39
N ILE A 150 -1.77 -1.63 -4.44
CA ILE A 150 -1.09 -0.53 -5.17
C ILE A 150 -1.41 -0.55 -6.68
N ALA A 151 -1.72 -1.73 -7.24
CA ALA A 151 -2.15 -1.83 -8.64
C ALA A 151 -3.55 -1.24 -8.88
N THR A 152 -4.40 -1.27 -7.85
CA THR A 152 -5.78 -0.79 -7.88
C THR A 152 -5.85 0.74 -7.72
N ASP A 153 -4.82 1.33 -7.10
CA ASP A 153 -4.73 2.78 -6.86
C ASP A 153 -4.28 3.58 -8.10
N VAL A 154 -3.91 2.89 -9.19
CA VAL A 154 -3.54 3.44 -10.49
C VAL A 154 -4.76 3.66 -11.36
#